data_AF-A0A7W1R000-F1
#
_entry.id   AF-A0A7W1R000-F1
#
_cell.length_a   1.000
_cell.length_b   1.000
_cell.length_c   1.000
_cell.angle_alpha   90.00
_cell.angle_beta   90.00
_cell.angle_gamma   90.00
#
_symmetry.space_group_name_H-M   'P 1'
#
loop_
_entity.id
_entity.type
_entity.pdbx_description
1 polymer ?
#
loop_
_entity_poly.entity_id
_entity_poly.type
_entity_poly.pdbx_seq_one_letter_code
_entity_poly.pdbx_strand_id
1 'polypeptide(L)'
;MTGAFSTPRPLPSPTIPLVAGAAVIALALPVFLAAGWPLRAWLVGGVLWGASRLLALLLTHLVPAAGNLAAGGVMGFGMTFRALAVLVVVVALAATDARLALAVLLLYALAYTLELAVSLALYFSADPA
;
A
#
# COMPACT_ATOMS: atom_id res chain seq x y z
N MET A 1 22.79 2.58 -22.42
CA MET A 1 21.58 2.86 -21.60
C MET A 1 21.91 2.70 -20.12
N THR A 2 22.93 3.41 -19.62
CA THR A 2 23.64 3.04 -18.38
C THR A 2 23.41 3.99 -17.19
N GLY A 3 22.43 4.90 -17.26
CA GLY A 3 22.19 5.91 -16.21
C GLY A 3 20.76 5.96 -15.64
N ALA A 4 19.78 5.31 -16.29
CA ALA A 4 18.37 5.53 -15.96
C ALA A 4 17.98 5.12 -14.52
N PHE A 5 18.67 4.14 -13.95
CA PHE A 5 18.45 3.62 -12.60
C PHE A 5 19.40 4.19 -11.54
N SER A 6 20.40 4.97 -11.94
CA SER A 6 21.47 5.47 -11.06
C SER A 6 21.42 6.99 -10.84
N THR A 7 20.63 7.73 -11.61
CA THR A 7 20.42 9.18 -11.37
C THR A 7 19.39 9.39 -10.25
N PRO A 8 19.75 10.03 -9.13
CA PRO A 8 18.80 10.40 -8.09
C PRO A 8 17.72 11.32 -8.66
N ARG A 9 16.44 11.03 -8.40
CA ARG A 9 15.32 11.87 -8.83
C ARG A 9 14.54 12.39 -7.64
N PRO A 10 13.86 13.55 -7.76
CA PRO A 10 12.98 14.07 -6.71
C PRO A 10 11.92 13.02 -6.32
N LEU A 11 11.68 12.88 -5.01
CA LEU A 11 10.64 11.98 -4.51
C LEU A 11 9.26 12.55 -4.88
N PRO A 12 8.39 11.76 -5.53
CA PRO A 12 7.05 12.21 -5.92
C PRO A 12 6.15 12.43 -4.70
N SER A 13 5.16 13.32 -4.83
CA SER A 13 4.21 13.60 -3.76
C SER A 13 3.38 12.35 -3.41
N PRO A 14 3.16 12.04 -2.12
CA PRO A 14 2.47 10.81 -1.69
C PRO A 14 0.94 10.87 -1.82
N THR A 15 0.38 12.01 -2.25
CA THR A 15 -1.06 12.27 -2.38
C THR A 15 -1.68 11.53 -3.56
N ILE A 16 -1.01 11.46 -4.71
CA ILE A 16 -1.52 10.76 -5.89
C ILE A 16 -1.65 9.24 -5.63
N PRO A 17 -0.63 8.54 -5.05
CA PRO A 17 -0.78 7.15 -4.64
C PRO A 17 -1.91 6.95 -3.62
N LEU A 18 -2.08 7.86 -2.65
CA LEU A 18 -3.15 7.77 -1.65
C LEU A 18 -4.54 7.78 -2.31
N VAL A 19 -4.77 8.71 -3.24
CA VAL A 19 -6.05 8.83 -3.96
C VAL A 19 -6.30 7.58 -4.80
N ALA A 20 -5.25 7.02 -5.42
CA ALA A 20 -5.35 5.80 -6.19
C ALA A 20 -5.75 4.59 -5.33
N GLY A 21 -5.13 4.41 -4.16
CA GLY A 21 -5.50 3.36 -3.21
C GLY A 21 -6.92 3.55 -2.65
N ALA A 22 -7.30 4.78 -2.30
CA ALA A 22 -8.65 5.11 -1.84
C ALA A 22 -9.71 4.82 -2.91
N ALA A 23 -9.41 5.13 -4.18
CA ALA A 23 -10.29 4.84 -5.30
C ALA A 23 -10.51 3.33 -5.47
N VAL A 24 -9.46 2.50 -5.30
CA VAL A 24 -9.61 1.04 -5.34
C VAL A 24 -10.52 0.54 -4.22
N ILE A 25 -10.34 1.00 -2.99
CA ILE A 25 -11.23 0.63 -1.87
C ILE A 25 -12.67 1.08 -2.15
N ALA A 26 -12.87 2.31 -2.61
CA ALA A 26 -14.21 2.84 -2.91
C ALA A 26 -14.90 2.09 -4.04
N LEU A 27 -14.20 1.81 -5.14
CA LEU A 27 -14.72 1.08 -6.30
C LEU A 27 -14.90 -0.42 -6.02
N ALA A 28 -14.20 -0.98 -5.03
CA ALA A 28 -14.43 -2.34 -4.60
C ALA A 28 -15.80 -2.52 -3.92
N LEU A 29 -16.33 -1.48 -3.27
CA LEU A 29 -17.63 -1.55 -2.58
C LEU A 29 -18.78 -1.98 -3.53
N PRO A 30 -19.02 -1.32 -4.69
CA PRO A 30 -20.06 -1.74 -5.62
C PRO A 30 -19.80 -3.13 -6.22
N VAL A 31 -18.53 -3.53 -6.41
CA VAL A 31 -18.19 -4.88 -6.89
C VAL A 31 -18.53 -5.95 -5.87
N PHE A 32 -18.22 -5.72 -4.59
CA PHE A 32 -18.56 -6.65 -3.50
C PHE A 32 -20.07 -6.81 -3.35
N LEU A 33 -20.82 -5.70 -3.50
CA LEU A 33 -22.28 -5.73 -3.51
C LEU A 33 -22.83 -6.51 -4.71
N ALA A 34 -22.32 -6.25 -5.93
CA ALA A 34 -22.77 -6.93 -7.15
C ALA A 34 -22.42 -8.43 -7.17
N ALA A 35 -21.27 -8.81 -6.63
CA ALA A 35 -20.80 -10.19 -6.58
C ALA A 35 -21.39 -11.00 -5.40
N GLY A 36 -22.18 -10.38 -4.52
CA GLY A 36 -22.70 -11.02 -3.31
C GLY A 36 -21.62 -11.40 -2.30
N TRP A 37 -20.46 -10.74 -2.37
CA TRP A 37 -19.34 -11.03 -1.49
C TRP A 37 -19.58 -10.44 -0.10
N PRO A 38 -19.00 -11.05 0.95
CA PRO A 38 -19.25 -10.62 2.31
C PRO A 38 -18.73 -9.19 2.53
N LEU A 39 -19.62 -8.22 2.79
CA LEU A 39 -19.28 -6.82 3.09
C LEU A 39 -18.26 -6.66 4.24
N ARG A 40 -18.24 -7.62 5.17
CA ARG A 40 -17.23 -7.72 6.23
C ARG A 40 -15.80 -7.82 5.70
N ALA A 41 -15.58 -8.49 4.55
CA ALA A 41 -14.27 -8.53 3.89
C ALA A 41 -13.85 -7.14 3.37
N TRP A 42 -14.78 -6.40 2.78
CA TRP A 42 -14.51 -5.04 2.33
C TRP A 42 -14.14 -4.12 3.51
N LEU A 43 -14.89 -4.19 4.62
CA LEU A 43 -14.59 -3.42 5.84
C LEU A 43 -13.20 -3.76 6.41
N VAL A 44 -12.89 -5.05 6.56
CA VAL A 44 -11.59 -5.47 7.10
C VAL A 44 -10.44 -5.05 6.17
N GLY A 45 -10.61 -5.21 4.85
CA GLY A 45 -9.63 -4.76 3.86
C GLY A 45 -9.41 -3.23 3.91
N GLY A 46 -10.48 -2.45 3.99
CA GLY A 46 -10.43 -1.00 4.12
C GLY A 46 -9.76 -0.53 5.41
N VAL A 47 -10.06 -1.16 6.54
CA VAL A 47 -9.43 -0.86 7.84
C VAL A 47 -7.94 -1.20 7.82
N LEU A 48 -7.59 -2.37 7.30
CA LEU A 48 -6.18 -2.79 7.13
C LEU A 48 -5.42 -1.76 6.29
N TRP A 49 -5.98 -1.37 5.15
CA TRP A 49 -5.38 -0.37 4.26
C TRP A 49 -5.23 0.99 4.97
N GLY A 50 -6.26 1.45 5.67
CA GLY A 50 -6.24 2.71 6.43
C GLY A 50 -5.17 2.71 7.53
N ALA A 51 -5.10 1.65 8.35
CA ALA A 51 -4.08 1.48 9.37
C ALA A 51 -2.67 1.47 8.78
N SER A 52 -2.52 0.78 7.65
CA SER A 52 -1.30 0.75 6.83
C SER A 52 -0.82 2.15 6.44
N ARG A 53 -1.75 3.04 6.08
CA ARG A 53 -1.43 4.39 5.64
C ARG A 53 -1.15 5.32 6.81
N LEU A 54 -1.89 5.16 7.90
CA LEU A 54 -1.63 5.87 9.15
C LEU A 54 -0.22 5.59 9.67
N LEU A 55 0.22 4.33 9.62
CA LEU A 55 1.58 3.96 10.00
C LEU A 55 2.63 4.63 9.10
N ALA A 56 2.39 4.68 7.78
CA ALA A 56 3.28 5.38 6.86
C ALA A 56 3.36 6.89 7.18
N LEU A 57 2.23 7.55 7.47
CA LEU A 57 2.20 8.95 7.88
C LEU A 57 2.97 9.19 9.19
N LEU A 58 2.76 8.33 10.20
CA LEU A 58 3.48 8.39 11.47
C LEU A 58 5.00 8.29 11.26
N LEU A 59 5.45 7.34 10.44
CA LEU A 59 6.88 7.18 10.13
C LEU A 59 7.45 8.39 9.39
N THR A 60 6.71 8.97 8.45
CA THR A 60 7.15 10.19 7.74
C THR A 60 7.20 11.42 8.64
N HIS A 61 6.37 11.48 9.69
CA HIS A 61 6.35 12.62 10.61
C HIS A 61 7.44 12.53 11.68
N LEU A 62 7.81 11.30 12.09
CA LEU A 62 8.80 11.03 13.12
C LEU A 62 10.25 11.01 12.60
N VAL A 63 10.46 10.87 11.29
CA VAL A 63 11.79 10.71 10.70
C VAL A 63 12.07 11.87 9.72
N PRO A 64 12.81 12.91 10.15
CA PRO A 64 13.19 14.01 9.28
C PRO A 64 14.08 13.54 8.12
N ALA A 65 13.76 14.00 6.91
CA ALA A 65 14.51 13.71 5.70
C ALA A 65 15.85 14.44 5.69
N ALA A 66 16.92 13.80 6.16
CA ALA A 66 18.31 14.13 5.76
C ALA A 66 19.30 13.01 6.17
N GLY A 67 19.83 12.29 5.17
CA GLY A 67 21.16 11.67 5.25
C GLY A 67 21.37 10.40 6.07
N ASN A 68 20.37 9.87 6.78
CA ASN A 68 20.60 8.72 7.67
C ASN A 68 20.15 7.38 7.05
N LEU A 69 21.08 6.45 6.81
CA LEU A 69 20.80 5.07 6.39
C LEU A 69 19.85 4.35 7.36
N ALA A 70 19.88 4.72 8.65
CA ALA A 70 18.93 4.21 9.64
C ALA A 70 17.48 4.65 9.36
N ALA A 71 17.27 5.86 8.82
CA ALA A 71 15.94 6.35 8.42
C ALA A 71 15.40 5.56 7.20
N GLY A 72 16.28 5.25 6.24
CA GLY A 72 15.94 4.37 5.11
C GLY A 72 15.64 2.94 5.57
N GLY A 73 16.40 2.43 6.54
CA GLY A 73 16.17 1.12 7.17
C GLY A 73 14.84 1.04 7.91
N VAL A 74 14.49 2.05 8.71
CA VAL A 74 13.21 2.12 9.44
C VAL A 74 12.02 2.22 8.48
N MET A 75 12.14 3.01 7.40
CA MET A 75 11.11 3.04 6.35
C MET A 75 10.97 1.70 5.61
N GLY A 76 12.10 1.06 5.28
CA GLY A 76 12.10 -0.27 4.66
C GLY A 76 11.48 -1.34 5.58
N PHE A 77 11.80 -1.29 6.87
CA PHE A 77 11.24 -2.19 7.88
C PHE A 77 9.75 -1.93 8.10
N GLY A 78 9.30 -0.67 8.06
CA GLY A 78 7.88 -0.32 8.10
C GLY A 78 7.10 -0.84 6.90
N MET A 79 7.71 -0.81 5.70
CA MET A 79 7.10 -1.34 4.47
C MET A 79 7.00 -2.88 4.48
N THR A 80 8.03 -3.59 4.97
CA THR A 80 7.96 -5.06 5.11
C THR A 80 7.04 -5.49 6.24
N PHE A 81 7.06 -4.79 7.38
CA PHE A 81 6.14 -5.03 8.50
C PHE A 81 4.67 -4.86 8.07
N ARG A 82 4.36 -3.88 7.21
CA ARG A 82 3.04 -3.73 6.59
C ARG A 82 2.56 -5.00 5.89
N ALA A 83 3.40 -5.62 5.06
CA ALA A 83 3.06 -6.85 4.36
C ALA A 83 2.86 -8.02 5.34
N LEU A 84 3.71 -8.12 6.36
CA LEU A 84 3.60 -9.15 7.40
C LEU A 84 2.33 -9.01 8.25
N ALA A 85 1.98 -7.79 8.65
CA ALA A 85 0.76 -7.52 9.42
C ALA A 85 -0.50 -7.94 8.63
N VAL A 86 -0.54 -7.64 7.32
CA VAL A 86 -1.65 -8.08 6.46
C VAL A 86 -1.65 -9.59 6.31
N LEU A 87 -0.49 -10.21 6.13
CA LEU A 87 -0.37 -11.67 6.02
C LEU A 87 -0.94 -12.36 7.28
N VAL A 88 -0.58 -11.88 8.47
CA VAL A 88 -1.09 -12.42 9.74
C VAL A 88 -2.62 -12.33 9.80
N VAL A 89 -3.20 -11.19 9.41
CA VAL A 89 -4.66 -11.01 9.42
C VAL A 89 -5.35 -11.89 8.38
N VAL A 90 -4.79 -12.01 7.17
CA VAL A 90 -5.31 -12.90 6.11
C VAL A 90 -5.23 -14.36 6.55
N VAL A 91 -4.15 -14.78 7.21
CA VAL A 91 -4.00 -16.15 7.74
C VAL A 91 -5.03 -16.42 8.85
N ALA A 92 -5.22 -15.49 9.77
CA ALA A 92 -6.25 -15.62 10.81
C ALA A 92 -7.67 -15.70 10.22
N LEU A 93 -7.92 -14.94 9.15
CA LEU A 93 -9.16 -15.01 8.38
C LEU A 93 -9.32 -16.32 7.62
N ALA A 94 -8.25 -16.85 7.05
CA ALA A 94 -8.29 -18.13 6.34
C ALA A 94 -8.65 -19.29 7.28
N ALA A 95 -8.29 -19.18 8.57
CA ALA A 95 -8.67 -20.16 9.60
C ALA A 95 -10.17 -20.13 9.95
N THR A 96 -10.88 -19.05 9.65
CA THR A 96 -12.32 -18.92 9.90
C THR A 96 -13.17 -19.07 8.64
N ASP A 97 -12.79 -18.40 7.55
CA ASP A 97 -13.47 -18.45 6.26
C ASP A 97 -12.48 -18.18 5.11
N ALA A 98 -12.11 -19.24 4.39
CA ALA A 98 -11.15 -19.16 3.30
C ALA A 98 -11.63 -18.27 2.14
N ARG A 99 -12.93 -18.21 1.85
CA ARG A 99 -13.46 -17.32 0.79
C ARG A 99 -13.32 -15.86 1.20
N LEU A 100 -13.57 -15.56 2.47
CA LEU A 100 -13.42 -14.22 3.02
C LEU A 100 -11.96 -13.79 3.00
N ALA A 101 -11.04 -14.67 3.39
CA ALA A 101 -9.61 -14.42 3.36
C ALA A 101 -9.09 -14.12 1.93
N LEU A 102 -9.52 -14.90 0.94
CA LEU A 102 -9.17 -14.68 -0.46
C LEU A 102 -9.67 -13.32 -0.97
N ALA A 103 -10.91 -12.96 -0.65
CA ALA A 103 -11.47 -11.66 -1.05
C ALA A 103 -10.69 -10.48 -0.44
N VAL A 104 -10.34 -10.57 0.86
CA VAL A 104 -9.52 -9.56 1.55
C VAL A 104 -8.12 -9.47 0.94
N LEU A 105 -7.47 -10.63 0.72
CA LEU A 105 -6.13 -10.70 0.16
C LEU A 105 -6.07 -10.07 -1.23
N LEU A 106 -7.01 -10.43 -2.11
CA LEU A 106 -7.07 -9.89 -3.47
C LEU A 106 -7.28 -8.38 -3.46
N LEU A 107 -8.23 -7.89 -2.65
CA LEU A 107 -8.51 -6.46 -2.57
C LEU A 107 -7.28 -5.68 -2.08
N TYR A 108 -6.64 -6.14 -1.01
CA TYR A 108 -5.45 -5.49 -0.46
C TYR A 108 -4.29 -5.53 -1.45
N ALA A 109 -4.01 -6.70 -2.04
CA ALA A 109 -2.92 -6.88 -2.98
C ALA A 109 -3.10 -5.96 -4.20
N LEU A 110 -4.30 -5.88 -4.77
CA LEU A 110 -4.58 -5.04 -5.93
C LEU A 110 -4.36 -3.55 -5.63
N ALA A 111 -4.89 -3.07 -4.50
CA ALA A 111 -4.71 -1.69 -4.06
C ALA A 111 -3.23 -1.35 -3.85
N TYR A 112 -2.50 -2.24 -3.16
CA TYR A 112 -1.08 -2.06 -2.88
C TYR A 112 -0.23 -2.06 -4.15
N THR A 113 -0.45 -3.01 -5.07
CA THR A 113 0.27 -3.09 -6.34
C THR A 113 0.05 -1.83 -7.18
N LEU A 114 -1.19 -1.30 -7.20
CA LEU A 114 -1.50 -0.09 -7.95
C LEU A 114 -0.85 1.16 -7.34
N GLU A 115 -0.84 1.31 -6.01
CA GLU A 115 -0.08 2.37 -5.33
C GLU A 115 1.40 2.32 -5.72
N LEU A 116 1.98 1.12 -5.77
CA LEU A 116 3.38 0.90 -6.09
C LEU A 116 3.68 1.23 -7.55
N ALA A 117 2.82 0.78 -8.47
CA ALA A 117 2.95 1.06 -9.89
C ALA A 117 2.86 2.56 -10.19
N VAL A 118 1.90 3.26 -9.58
CA VAL A 118 1.76 4.72 -9.71
C VAL A 118 2.99 5.44 -9.13
N SER A 119 3.48 5.01 -7.97
CA SER A 119 4.67 5.60 -7.36
C SER A 119 5.91 5.44 -8.24
N LEU A 120 6.09 4.26 -8.85
CA LEU A 120 7.18 3.99 -9.79
C LEU A 120 7.04 4.82 -11.07
N ALA A 121 5.85 4.88 -11.65
CA ALA A 121 5.58 5.68 -12.84
C ALA A 121 5.88 7.17 -12.59
N LEU A 122 5.44 7.72 -11.45
CA LEU A 122 5.72 9.10 -11.06
C LEU A 122 7.22 9.35 -10.86
N TYR A 123 7.92 8.43 -10.19
CA TYR A 123 9.37 8.52 -9.99
C TYR A 123 10.14 8.55 -11.32
N PHE A 124 9.79 7.69 -12.27
CA PHE A 124 10.44 7.63 -13.58
C PHE A 124 9.97 8.71 -14.57
N SER A 125 8.85 9.39 -14.29
CA SER A 125 8.38 10.55 -15.07
C SER A 125 9.06 11.86 -14.70
N ALA A 126 9.66 11.94 -13.51
CA ALA A 126 10.40 13.13 -13.09
C ALA A 126 11.70 13.27 -13.89
N ASP A 127 12.03 14.49 -14.28
CA ASP A 127 13.30 14.76 -14.97
C ASP A 127 14.48 14.40 -14.06
N PRO A 128 15.56 13.82 -14.63
CA PRO A 128 16.79 13.59 -13.89
C PRO A 128 17.35 14.90 -13.35
N ALA A 129 17.73 14.90 -12.06
CA ALA A 129 18.34 16.05 -11.39
C ALA A 129 19.80 16.25 -11.80
#